data_AF-A0A6L7TZA8-F1
#
_entry.id   AF-A0A6L7TZA8-F1
#
_cell.length_a   1.000
_cell.length_b   1.000
_cell.length_c   1.000
_cell.angle_alpha   90.00
_cell.angle_beta   90.00
_cell.angle_gamma   90.00
#
_symmetry.space_group_name_H-M   'P 1'
#
loop_
_entity.id
_entity.type
_entity.pdbx_description
1 polymer ?
#
loop_
_entity_poly.entity_id
_entity_poly.type
_entity_poly.pdbx_seq_one_letter_code
_entity_poly.pdbx_strand_id
1 'polypeptide(L)'
;MTPDPILLTDEQMRHFIAHGYLILNTDFPDSFHNAMNTRIEAVMEQEGNPGNNILPRVPEVQEVFRHPVIRGAVGSVLGPDYLTQPHRHCHFTSPGRKVQSWHKDSYWGYARVRNHRQWWAMIFYYPQTVDTEMGPSGIIPGTQYYDKRPGDETEQPLFLEGRAGTFALIHYDLWHRGGANLSNRNRAMLKFQFTRMTRPTEPTWDNRTDEWQGLNGDGPPHTHETLWRDHWNWLSGRPDANGNGPTSDREPTELAELVAGDYEPDGVGAAYELAHCGRDGIRQLRELLASKSTAVSRRAGYGLSTAGPEALATIHEGIGHESALARRHALFAAGEQGAAAADITPNIAACVQDGDRWVRRTAVEALGMLEDVSAAVPVLIPALQDDDDQVRYSAALSLGRYRADAAEAIDPLMATLRDENRYVRGFAVEALKQIGTQEALAKVCDYLLENRWCYSTTPDSLF
;
A
#
# COMPACT_ATOMS: atom_id res chain seq x y z
N MET A 1 -16.60 23.25 -8.68
CA MET A 1 -16.30 21.94 -9.29
C MET A 1 -14.81 21.70 -9.14
N THR A 2 -14.41 20.53 -8.65
CA THR A 2 -13.00 20.14 -8.61
C THR A 2 -12.52 19.94 -10.05
N PRO A 3 -11.36 20.47 -10.48
CA PRO A 3 -10.91 20.26 -11.85
C PRO A 3 -10.67 18.77 -12.12
N ASP A 4 -10.73 18.40 -13.40
CA ASP A 4 -10.52 17.02 -13.81
C ASP A 4 -9.09 16.56 -13.50
N PRO A 5 -8.89 15.30 -13.09
CA PRO A 5 -7.58 14.77 -12.76
C PRO A 5 -6.70 14.66 -14.02
N ILE A 6 -5.42 14.94 -13.89
CA ILE A 6 -4.43 14.73 -14.97
C ILE A 6 -3.84 13.34 -14.78
N LEU A 7 -4.29 12.40 -15.62
CA LEU A 7 -3.91 10.99 -15.53
C LEU A 7 -2.47 10.75 -15.99
N LEU A 8 -1.87 9.67 -15.48
CA LEU A 8 -0.55 9.22 -15.92
C LEU A 8 -0.60 8.61 -17.32
N THR A 9 0.49 8.74 -18.07
CA THR A 9 0.65 8.05 -19.35
C THR A 9 1.10 6.60 -19.16
N ASP A 10 1.03 5.80 -20.22
CA ASP A 10 1.60 4.44 -20.24
C ASP A 10 3.08 4.41 -19.82
N GLU A 11 3.89 5.35 -20.31
CA GLU A 11 5.32 5.43 -19.98
C GLU A 11 5.53 5.70 -18.48
N GLN A 12 4.74 6.59 -17.89
CA GLN A 12 4.80 6.87 -16.45
C GLN A 12 4.35 5.65 -15.64
N MET A 13 3.32 4.93 -16.08
CA MET A 13 2.88 3.71 -15.41
C MET A 13 3.93 2.59 -15.50
N ARG A 14 4.57 2.38 -16.65
CA ARG A 14 5.66 1.41 -16.79
C ARG A 14 6.86 1.77 -15.93
N HIS A 15 7.24 3.05 -15.92
CA HIS A 15 8.30 3.55 -15.06
C HIS A 15 7.98 3.30 -13.58
N PHE A 16 6.75 3.62 -13.14
CA PHE A 16 6.31 3.39 -11.76
C PHE A 16 6.30 1.91 -11.37
N ILE A 17 5.81 1.01 -12.24
CA ILE A 17 5.80 -0.44 -11.98
C ILE A 17 7.23 -0.98 -11.81
N ALA A 18 8.16 -0.58 -12.67
CA ALA A 18 9.53 -1.09 -12.60
C ALA A 18 10.34 -0.44 -11.48
N HIS A 19 10.30 0.88 -11.36
CA HIS A 19 11.16 1.65 -10.45
C HIS A 19 10.52 1.90 -9.09
N GLY A 20 9.20 1.80 -8.98
CA GLY A 20 8.46 2.04 -7.75
C GLY A 20 8.28 3.52 -7.40
N TYR A 21 8.54 4.45 -8.31
CA TYR A 21 8.32 5.88 -8.05
C TYR A 21 8.02 6.71 -9.30
N LEU A 22 7.51 7.93 -9.11
CA LEU A 22 7.44 9.02 -10.07
C LEU A 22 7.74 10.34 -9.35
N ILE A 23 8.46 11.26 -9.99
CA ILE A 23 8.66 12.63 -9.50
C ILE A 23 7.86 13.58 -10.38
N LEU A 24 6.90 14.27 -9.79
CA LEU A 24 5.94 15.13 -10.46
C LEU A 24 5.90 16.50 -9.78
N ASN A 25 5.28 17.48 -10.44
CA ASN A 25 5.21 18.85 -9.95
C ASN A 25 3.78 19.39 -10.03
N THR A 26 3.37 20.11 -9.00
CA THR A 26 2.17 20.96 -9.04
C THR A 26 2.48 22.33 -9.64
N ASP A 27 1.45 23.07 -10.03
CA ASP A 27 1.52 24.43 -10.57
C ASP A 27 0.91 25.49 -9.62
N PHE A 28 0.80 25.17 -8.33
CA PHE A 28 0.51 26.16 -7.30
C PHE A 28 1.51 27.34 -7.37
N PRO A 29 1.05 28.58 -7.11
CA PRO A 29 1.93 29.73 -7.08
C PRO A 29 2.86 29.72 -5.86
N ASP A 30 4.01 30.37 -5.95
CA ASP A 30 4.97 30.47 -4.84
C ASP A 30 4.34 31.04 -3.55
N SER A 31 3.35 31.94 -3.68
CA SER A 31 2.62 32.51 -2.54
C SER A 31 1.88 31.44 -1.72
N PHE A 32 1.35 30.41 -2.38
CA PHE A 32 0.67 29.28 -1.71
C PHE A 32 1.68 28.49 -0.87
N HIS A 33 2.81 28.13 -1.47
CA HIS A 33 3.89 27.41 -0.80
C HIS A 33 4.49 28.21 0.36
N ASN A 34 4.69 29.51 0.19
CA ASN A 34 5.20 30.40 1.25
C ASN A 34 4.24 30.47 2.44
N ALA A 35 2.93 30.59 2.19
CA ALA A 35 1.92 30.59 3.25
C ALA A 35 1.89 29.25 4.01
N MET A 36 1.92 28.13 3.28
CA MET A 36 1.94 26.79 3.87
C MET A 36 3.20 26.56 4.71
N ASN A 37 4.38 26.92 4.22
CA ASN A 37 5.64 26.77 4.96
C ASN A 37 5.64 27.61 6.25
N THR A 38 5.22 28.88 6.15
CA THR A 38 5.11 29.76 7.33
C THR A 38 4.23 29.13 8.41
N ARG A 39 3.10 28.52 8.02
CA ARG A 39 2.21 27.84 8.96
C ARG A 39 2.80 26.56 9.51
N ILE A 40 3.46 25.75 8.68
CA ILE A 40 4.16 24.53 9.13
C ILE A 40 5.24 24.89 10.16
N GLU A 41 6.05 25.91 9.90
CA GLU A 41 7.10 26.38 10.81
C GLU A 41 6.50 26.85 12.13
N ALA A 42 5.46 27.68 12.09
CA ALA A 42 4.78 28.14 13.30
C ALA A 42 4.23 26.98 14.16
N VAL A 43 3.60 25.98 13.53
CA VAL A 43 3.09 24.79 14.23
C VAL A 43 4.24 23.99 14.84
N MET A 44 5.32 23.78 14.09
CA MET A 44 6.48 23.03 14.57
C MET A 44 7.18 23.72 15.75
N GLU A 45 7.28 25.05 15.72
CA GLU A 45 7.90 25.84 16.79
C GLU A 45 7.03 25.89 18.05
N GLN A 46 5.71 26.03 17.91
CA GLN A 46 4.79 26.21 19.04
C GLN A 46 4.33 24.89 19.67
N GLU A 47 4.09 23.86 18.85
CA GLU A 47 3.45 22.61 19.26
C GLU A 47 4.36 21.39 19.08
N GLY A 48 5.45 21.51 18.32
CA GLY A 48 6.21 20.37 17.83
C GLY A 48 5.51 19.67 16.65
N ASN A 49 5.90 18.42 16.37
CA ASN A 49 5.32 17.69 15.25
C ASN A 49 3.87 17.27 15.53
N PRO A 50 2.87 17.75 14.77
CA PRO A 50 1.46 17.47 15.05
C PRO A 50 1.04 16.04 14.64
N GLY A 51 1.92 15.28 13.98
CA GLY A 51 1.63 13.94 13.48
C GLY A 51 0.38 13.92 12.58
N ASN A 52 -0.58 13.05 12.91
CA ASN A 52 -1.83 12.93 12.16
C ASN A 52 -2.70 14.21 12.18
N ASN A 53 -2.43 15.15 13.10
CA ASN A 53 -3.14 16.42 13.21
C ASN A 53 -2.61 17.50 12.25
N ILE A 54 -1.71 17.16 11.32
CA ILE A 54 -1.22 18.14 10.34
C ILE A 54 -2.34 18.75 9.48
N LEU A 55 -3.38 17.98 9.11
CA LEU A 55 -4.47 18.48 8.27
C LEU A 55 -5.30 19.60 8.91
N PRO A 56 -5.77 19.49 10.18
CA PRO A 56 -6.45 20.61 10.82
C PRO A 56 -5.51 21.77 11.17
N ARG A 57 -4.19 21.53 11.33
CA ARG A 57 -3.21 22.57 11.65
C ARG A 57 -2.70 23.33 10.42
N VAL A 58 -2.68 22.69 9.27
CA VAL A 58 -2.27 23.27 7.98
C VAL A 58 -3.31 22.90 6.91
N PRO A 59 -4.47 23.58 6.89
CA PRO A 59 -5.56 23.32 5.94
C PRO A 59 -5.15 23.30 4.46
N GLU A 60 -4.14 24.07 4.06
CA GLU A 60 -3.59 24.12 2.70
C GLU A 60 -3.15 22.74 2.21
N VAL A 61 -2.73 21.85 3.11
CA VAL A 61 -2.36 20.48 2.79
C VAL A 61 -3.52 19.72 2.16
N GLN A 62 -4.77 20.03 2.50
CA GLN A 62 -5.93 19.42 1.83
C GLN A 62 -6.07 19.89 0.38
N GLU A 63 -5.69 21.12 0.06
CA GLU A 63 -5.75 21.65 -1.30
C GLU A 63 -4.71 20.95 -2.19
N VAL A 64 -3.53 20.64 -1.64
CA VAL A 64 -2.50 19.82 -2.30
C VAL A 64 -3.09 18.50 -2.81
N PHE A 65 -3.81 17.76 -1.97
CA PHE A 65 -4.35 16.46 -2.37
C PHE A 65 -5.63 16.55 -3.24
N ARG A 66 -6.23 17.74 -3.35
CA ARG A 66 -7.30 18.02 -4.33
C ARG A 66 -6.75 18.45 -5.69
N HIS A 67 -5.45 18.72 -5.79
CA HIS A 67 -4.80 19.19 -6.99
C HIS A 67 -4.91 18.16 -8.14
N PRO A 68 -5.23 18.57 -9.38
CA PRO A 68 -5.42 17.67 -10.53
C PRO A 68 -4.27 16.71 -10.79
N VAL A 69 -3.02 17.19 -10.72
CA VAL A 69 -1.81 16.38 -10.94
C VAL A 69 -1.67 15.30 -9.86
N ILE A 70 -1.92 15.64 -8.59
CA ILE A 70 -1.78 14.68 -7.48
C ILE A 70 -2.93 13.67 -7.52
N ARG A 71 -4.16 14.16 -7.64
CA ARG A 71 -5.34 13.28 -7.70
C ARG A 71 -5.28 12.35 -8.90
N GLY A 72 -4.82 12.84 -10.06
CA GLY A 72 -4.65 12.03 -11.26
C GLY A 72 -3.53 11.02 -11.14
N ALA A 73 -2.37 11.40 -10.59
CA ALA A 73 -1.27 10.45 -10.35
C ALA A 73 -1.67 9.32 -9.38
N VAL A 74 -2.27 9.65 -8.23
CA VAL A 74 -2.73 8.64 -7.26
C VAL A 74 -3.87 7.82 -7.84
N GLY A 75 -4.82 8.45 -8.53
CA GLY A 75 -5.96 7.77 -9.18
C GLY A 75 -5.54 6.81 -10.29
N SER A 76 -4.50 7.15 -11.05
CA SER A 76 -3.93 6.25 -12.06
C SER A 76 -3.32 4.99 -11.45
N VAL A 77 -2.68 5.12 -10.29
CA VAL A 77 -1.97 4.02 -9.61
C VAL A 77 -2.90 3.16 -8.74
N LEU A 78 -3.85 3.79 -8.02
CA LEU A 78 -4.68 3.13 -7.01
C LEU A 78 -6.18 3.04 -7.37
N GLY A 79 -6.59 3.60 -8.51
CA GLY A 79 -8.00 3.73 -8.89
C GLY A 79 -8.64 5.01 -8.31
N PRO A 80 -9.74 5.49 -8.89
CA PRO A 80 -10.35 6.78 -8.55
C PRO A 80 -10.98 6.82 -7.15
N ASP A 81 -11.20 5.66 -6.53
CA ASP A 81 -11.89 5.47 -5.26
C ASP A 81 -10.92 5.16 -4.10
N TYR A 82 -9.63 5.49 -4.28
CA TYR A 82 -8.60 5.29 -3.25
C TYR A 82 -8.97 5.96 -1.92
N LEU A 83 -8.47 5.38 -0.84
CA LEU A 83 -8.55 5.91 0.51
C LEU A 83 -7.24 6.64 0.86
N THR A 84 -7.32 7.89 1.33
CA THR A 84 -6.21 8.52 2.06
C THR A 84 -6.22 8.04 3.50
N GLN A 85 -5.12 7.46 3.95
CA GLN A 85 -5.09 6.80 5.25
C GLN A 85 -5.05 7.78 6.42
N PRO A 86 -5.52 7.35 7.62
CA PRO A 86 -5.44 8.16 8.82
C PRO A 86 -4.00 8.50 9.24
N HIS A 87 -3.03 7.63 8.90
CA HIS A 87 -1.63 7.85 9.21
C HIS A 87 -0.96 8.78 8.20
N ARG A 88 -0.35 9.84 8.72
CA ARG A 88 0.37 10.87 7.97
C ARG A 88 1.40 11.52 8.88
N HIS A 89 2.46 12.04 8.27
CA HIS A 89 3.56 12.62 9.02
C HIS A 89 4.15 13.83 8.30
N CYS A 90 4.45 14.89 9.05
CA CYS A 90 5.23 16.01 8.55
C CYS A 90 6.68 15.82 9.02
N HIS A 91 7.56 15.37 8.14
CA HIS A 91 8.98 15.29 8.43
C HIS A 91 9.59 16.68 8.40
N PHE A 92 9.82 17.27 9.57
CA PHE A 92 10.46 18.57 9.72
C PHE A 92 11.92 18.39 10.15
N THR A 93 12.85 18.87 9.33
CA THR A 93 14.27 18.60 9.45
C THR A 93 15.06 19.90 9.56
N SER A 94 15.66 20.12 10.73
CA SER A 94 16.52 21.29 10.98
C SER A 94 17.94 21.13 10.43
N PRO A 95 18.67 22.24 10.22
CA PRO A 95 20.10 22.24 9.90
C PRO A 95 20.91 21.33 10.82
N GLY A 96 21.85 20.58 10.25
CA GLY A 96 22.72 19.65 10.97
C GLY A 96 22.11 18.28 11.27
N ARG A 97 20.86 18.00 10.84
CA ARG A 97 20.27 16.67 10.98
C ARG A 97 21.08 15.64 10.18
N LYS A 98 21.45 14.55 10.84
CA LYS A 98 22.16 13.42 10.22
C LYS A 98 21.22 12.59 9.34
N VAL A 99 21.83 11.92 8.35
CA VAL A 99 21.15 10.97 7.47
C VAL A 99 20.43 9.89 8.29
N GLN A 100 19.23 9.51 7.85
CA GLN A 100 18.48 8.41 8.43
C GLN A 100 18.99 7.07 7.87
N SER A 101 18.89 6.00 8.66
CA SER A 101 19.07 4.65 8.14
C SER A 101 18.04 4.34 7.05
N TRP A 102 18.43 3.49 6.09
CA TRP A 102 17.51 2.89 5.14
C TRP A 102 16.43 2.11 5.88
N HIS A 103 15.17 2.29 5.45
CA HIS A 103 14.04 1.56 6.00
C HIS A 103 12.93 1.43 4.95
N LYS A 104 12.01 0.50 5.23
CA LYS A 104 10.66 0.51 4.70
C LYS A 104 9.72 0.93 5.81
N ASP A 105 8.60 1.52 5.44
CA ASP A 105 7.54 1.71 6.41
C ASP A 105 7.03 0.37 6.91
N SER A 106 6.71 0.34 8.20
CA SER A 106 5.96 -0.78 8.78
C SER A 106 4.48 -0.50 8.61
N TYR A 107 3.68 -1.56 8.64
CA TYR A 107 2.23 -1.45 8.69
C TYR A 107 1.79 -1.02 10.12
N TRP A 108 2.28 0.14 10.58
CA TRP A 108 1.97 0.86 11.80
C TRP A 108 2.57 0.18 13.04
N GLY A 109 3.79 -0.33 12.88
CA GLY A 109 4.58 -0.98 13.92
C GLY A 109 4.76 -2.49 13.74
N TYR A 110 4.17 -3.12 12.71
CA TYR A 110 4.23 -4.58 12.57
C TYR A 110 4.41 -5.10 11.14
N ALA A 111 4.70 -6.39 11.04
CA ALA A 111 5.18 -7.06 9.83
C ALA A 111 4.06 -7.77 9.04
N ARG A 112 3.53 -7.14 8.00
CA ARG A 112 2.62 -7.75 7.03
C ARG A 112 3.38 -8.45 5.89
N VAL A 113 2.74 -9.36 5.16
CA VAL A 113 3.23 -9.77 3.83
C VAL A 113 3.20 -8.53 2.93
N ARG A 114 4.30 -8.25 2.23
CA ARG A 114 4.43 -7.07 1.35
C ARG A 114 3.58 -7.31 0.10
N ASN A 115 2.89 -6.29 -0.39
CA ASN A 115 2.06 -6.42 -1.59
C ASN A 115 2.88 -5.98 -2.78
N HIS A 116 3.16 -6.89 -3.71
CA HIS A 116 3.80 -6.51 -4.96
C HIS A 116 2.85 -5.74 -5.86
N ARG A 117 1.56 -6.11 -5.87
CA ARG A 117 0.52 -5.40 -6.61
C ARG A 117 0.10 -4.12 -5.89
N GLN A 118 -0.37 -3.14 -6.66
CA GLN A 118 -0.57 -1.76 -6.21
C GLN A 118 -1.83 -1.55 -5.36
N TRP A 119 -1.80 -2.11 -4.16
CA TRP A 119 -2.79 -1.85 -3.13
C TRP A 119 -2.46 -0.61 -2.29
N TRP A 120 -1.19 -0.20 -2.24
CA TRP A 120 -0.70 0.86 -1.36
C TRP A 120 0.28 1.77 -2.09
N ALA A 121 0.17 3.08 -1.90
CA ALA A 121 1.16 4.04 -2.38
C ALA A 121 1.38 5.12 -1.32
N MET A 122 2.46 5.89 -1.48
CA MET A 122 2.74 7.06 -0.64
C MET A 122 3.10 8.27 -1.49
N ILE A 123 2.85 9.45 -0.94
CA ILE A 123 3.38 10.71 -1.47
C ILE A 123 4.38 11.28 -0.47
N PHE A 124 5.54 11.69 -0.98
CA PHE A 124 6.44 12.64 -0.32
C PHE A 124 6.33 13.98 -1.04
N TYR A 125 5.71 14.96 -0.39
CA TYR A 125 5.47 16.28 -0.95
C TYR A 125 6.39 17.33 -0.32
N TYR A 126 7.02 18.15 -1.15
CA TYR A 126 7.86 19.26 -0.70
C TYR A 126 7.15 20.60 -0.89
N PRO A 127 6.76 21.28 0.20
CA PRO A 127 6.17 22.61 0.12
C PRO A 127 7.22 23.70 -0.13
N GLN A 128 8.52 23.38 -0.10
CA GLN A 128 9.62 24.29 -0.48
C GLN A 128 10.50 23.67 -1.56
N THR A 129 11.32 24.48 -2.22
CA THR A 129 12.45 23.99 -3.02
C THR A 129 13.41 23.21 -2.13
N VAL A 130 13.82 22.03 -2.57
CA VAL A 130 14.77 21.14 -1.90
C VAL A 130 15.87 20.76 -2.89
N ASP A 131 17.08 21.17 -2.55
CA ASP A 131 18.33 20.80 -3.23
C ASP A 131 19.10 19.75 -2.41
N THR A 132 20.21 19.24 -2.96
CA THR A 132 21.06 18.24 -2.30
C THR A 132 21.51 18.64 -0.90
N GLU A 133 21.81 19.93 -0.66
CA GLU A 133 22.29 20.41 0.65
C GLU A 133 21.19 20.41 1.72
N MET A 134 19.93 20.61 1.33
CA MET A 134 18.78 20.53 2.24
C MET A 134 18.44 19.09 2.69
N GLY A 135 19.09 18.08 2.11
CA GLY A 135 18.97 16.69 2.52
C GLY A 135 17.67 16.03 2.07
N PRO A 136 17.38 15.97 0.76
CA PRO A 136 16.19 15.34 0.21
C PRO A 136 16.06 13.88 0.68
N SER A 137 14.84 13.36 0.65
CA SER A 137 14.60 11.93 0.84
C SER A 137 15.28 11.15 -0.28
N GLY A 138 16.04 10.12 0.08
CA GLY A 138 16.66 9.18 -0.86
C GLY A 138 15.82 7.93 -1.01
N ILE A 139 15.78 7.37 -2.21
CA ILE A 139 15.10 6.11 -2.54
C ILE A 139 16.05 5.15 -3.27
N ILE A 140 15.72 3.86 -3.28
CA ILE A 140 16.40 2.85 -4.11
C ILE A 140 15.38 2.29 -5.12
N PRO A 141 15.44 2.71 -6.40
CA PRO A 141 14.51 2.26 -7.43
C PRO A 141 14.47 0.73 -7.59
N GLY A 142 13.27 0.18 -7.84
CA GLY A 142 13.07 -1.25 -8.12
C GLY A 142 13.10 -2.18 -6.92
N THR A 143 13.15 -1.63 -5.70
CA THR A 143 13.29 -2.42 -4.46
C THR A 143 11.98 -2.69 -3.71
N GLN A 144 10.86 -2.27 -4.28
CA GLN A 144 9.52 -2.50 -3.73
C GLN A 144 9.16 -3.98 -3.60
N TYR A 145 9.79 -4.85 -4.40
CA TYR A 145 9.52 -6.29 -4.45
C TYR A 145 10.37 -7.15 -3.49
N TYR A 146 11.24 -6.53 -2.68
CA TYR A 146 12.17 -7.26 -1.81
C TYR A 146 11.90 -6.98 -0.34
N ASP A 147 12.05 -7.95 0.55
CA ASP A 147 11.93 -7.71 1.99
C ASP A 147 13.26 -7.20 2.58
N LYS A 148 14.37 -7.69 2.05
CA LYS A 148 15.73 -7.24 2.39
C LYS A 148 16.15 -6.10 1.47
N ARG A 149 17.11 -5.31 1.95
CA ARG A 149 17.75 -4.29 1.13
C ARG A 149 18.74 -5.00 0.20
N PRO A 150 18.60 -4.86 -1.13
CA PRO A 150 19.66 -5.30 -2.04
C PRO A 150 20.89 -4.39 -1.88
N GLY A 151 22.07 -4.92 -2.21
CA GLY A 151 23.32 -4.16 -2.18
C GLY A 151 23.86 -3.79 -0.79
N ASP A 152 25.02 -3.16 -0.77
CA ASP A 152 25.63 -2.63 0.45
C ASP A 152 25.23 -1.15 0.69
N GLU A 153 25.66 -0.54 1.80
CA GLU A 153 25.31 0.86 2.12
C GLU A 153 25.90 1.90 1.13
N THR A 154 26.73 1.49 0.18
CA THR A 154 27.43 2.36 -0.77
C THR A 154 26.66 2.61 -2.06
N GLU A 155 25.57 1.89 -2.33
CA GLU A 155 24.66 2.18 -3.44
C GLU A 155 24.19 3.65 -3.36
N GLN A 156 24.42 4.40 -4.44
CA GLN A 156 24.04 5.80 -4.49
C GLN A 156 22.52 5.92 -4.54
N PRO A 157 21.89 6.60 -3.56
CA PRO A 157 20.46 6.82 -3.57
C PRO A 157 20.07 7.69 -4.76
N LEU A 158 18.86 7.50 -5.27
CA LEU A 158 18.21 8.55 -6.04
C LEU A 158 17.60 9.55 -5.04
N PHE A 159 18.04 10.80 -5.12
CA PHE A 159 17.53 11.87 -4.25
C PHE A 159 16.33 12.58 -4.88
N LEU A 160 15.29 12.75 -4.07
CA LEU A 160 14.06 13.42 -4.46
C LEU A 160 14.21 14.93 -4.29
N GLU A 161 14.83 15.57 -5.28
CA GLU A 161 15.07 17.01 -5.35
C GLU A 161 14.03 17.70 -6.24
N GLY A 162 13.83 18.99 -6.04
CA GLY A 162 12.92 19.77 -6.89
C GLY A 162 12.52 21.12 -6.33
N ARG A 163 11.73 21.85 -7.12
CA ARG A 163 11.14 23.14 -6.71
C ARG A 163 10.01 22.95 -5.70
N ALA A 164 9.53 24.04 -5.11
CA ALA A 164 8.31 23.99 -4.31
C ALA A 164 7.15 23.40 -5.13
N GLY A 165 6.39 22.48 -4.51
CA GLY A 165 5.32 21.73 -5.18
C GLY A 165 5.78 20.45 -5.89
N THR A 166 7.08 20.11 -5.85
CA THR A 166 7.55 18.79 -6.24
C THR A 166 7.01 17.73 -5.28
N PHE A 167 6.55 16.61 -5.82
CA PHE A 167 6.19 15.45 -5.03
C PHE A 167 6.64 14.16 -5.69
N ALA A 168 7.05 13.20 -4.87
CA ALA A 168 7.29 11.84 -5.30
C ALA A 168 6.08 10.99 -4.96
N LEU A 169 5.46 10.37 -5.97
CA LEU A 169 4.54 9.25 -5.78
C LEU A 169 5.38 7.98 -5.74
N ILE A 170 5.37 7.26 -4.63
CA ILE A 170 6.19 6.06 -4.45
C ILE A 170 5.31 4.84 -4.13
N HIS A 171 5.77 3.67 -4.54
CA HIS A 171 5.29 2.40 -4.04
C HIS A 171 5.51 2.36 -2.52
N TYR A 172 4.51 1.91 -1.77
CA TYR A 172 4.55 1.90 -0.30
C TYR A 172 5.78 1.15 0.25
N ASP A 173 6.09 0.01 -0.35
CA ASP A 173 7.21 -0.84 0.03
C ASP A 173 8.58 -0.41 -0.56
N LEU A 174 8.75 0.78 -1.16
CA LEU A 174 10.06 1.19 -1.68
C LEU A 174 11.05 1.51 -0.54
N TRP A 175 12.30 1.03 -0.63
CA TRP A 175 13.34 1.41 0.33
C TRP A 175 13.64 2.91 0.24
N HIS A 176 13.61 3.58 1.39
CA HIS A 176 13.83 5.02 1.46
C HIS A 176 14.54 5.46 2.75
N ARG A 177 15.03 6.70 2.76
CA ARG A 177 15.62 7.36 3.94
C ARG A 177 15.49 8.88 3.86
N GLY A 178 15.48 9.56 4.99
CA GLY A 178 15.73 11.00 5.04
C GLY A 178 17.22 11.34 4.81
N GLY A 179 17.50 12.28 3.91
CA GLY A 179 18.84 12.84 3.71
C GLY A 179 19.33 13.69 4.88
N ALA A 180 20.64 13.92 4.93
CA ALA A 180 21.25 14.82 5.90
C ALA A 180 21.03 16.28 5.47
N ASN A 181 20.55 17.13 6.38
CA ASN A 181 20.37 18.55 6.09
C ASN A 181 21.66 19.31 6.45
N LEU A 182 22.46 19.61 5.43
CA LEU A 182 23.72 20.34 5.51
C LEU A 182 23.54 21.84 5.25
N SER A 183 22.34 22.25 4.82
CA SER A 183 21.98 23.65 4.59
C SER A 183 21.77 24.42 5.89
N ASN A 184 21.51 25.73 5.77
CA ASN A 184 21.12 26.62 6.87
C ASN A 184 19.59 26.80 7.01
N ARG A 185 18.76 26.01 6.31
CA ARG A 185 17.29 26.14 6.30
C ARG A 185 16.63 24.88 6.83
N ASN A 186 15.44 25.03 7.42
CA ASN A 186 14.58 23.89 7.75
C ASN A 186 14.00 23.28 6.46
N ARG A 187 13.80 21.96 6.45
CA ARG A 187 13.12 21.21 5.39
C ARG A 187 11.87 20.54 5.91
N ALA A 188 10.71 20.84 5.31
CA ALA A 188 9.48 20.08 5.52
C ALA A 188 9.28 19.08 4.37
N MET A 189 8.86 17.86 4.70
CA MET A 189 8.37 16.87 3.75
C MET A 189 7.09 16.26 4.31
N LEU A 190 6.00 16.41 3.56
CA LEU A 190 4.70 15.89 3.94
C LEU A 190 4.55 14.47 3.39
N LYS A 191 4.36 13.51 4.29
CA LYS A 191 4.20 12.10 3.98
C LYS A 191 2.77 11.65 4.19
N PHE A 192 2.16 11.16 3.12
CA PHE A 192 0.79 10.66 3.10
C PHE A 192 0.74 9.27 2.47
N GLN A 193 -0.14 8.44 3.00
CA GLN A 193 -0.30 7.05 2.56
C GLN A 193 -1.70 6.87 1.99
N PHE A 194 -1.79 6.01 0.97
CA PHE A 194 -3.01 5.78 0.22
C PHE A 194 -3.22 4.28 0.02
N THR A 195 -4.47 3.86 -0.04
CA THR A 195 -4.86 2.46 -0.24
C THR A 195 -5.90 2.36 -1.34
N ARG A 196 -5.71 1.44 -2.27
CA ARG A 196 -6.72 1.04 -3.26
C ARG A 196 -7.88 0.34 -2.55
N MET A 197 -9.10 0.76 -2.85
CA MET A 197 -10.31 0.21 -2.24
C MET A 197 -10.97 -0.86 -3.11
N THR A 198 -10.87 -0.73 -4.44
CA THR A 198 -11.44 -1.69 -5.39
C THR A 198 -10.35 -2.31 -6.26
N ARG A 199 -10.45 -3.62 -6.47
CA ARG A 199 -9.61 -4.35 -7.44
C ARG A 199 -9.77 -3.72 -8.83
N PRO A 200 -8.70 -3.48 -9.59
CA PRO A 200 -8.82 -2.94 -10.94
C PRO A 200 -9.60 -3.90 -11.85
N THR A 201 -10.58 -3.36 -12.57
CA THR A 201 -11.33 -4.05 -13.63
C THR A 201 -11.04 -3.47 -15.01
N GLU A 202 -10.41 -2.31 -15.08
CA GLU A 202 -9.97 -1.61 -16.28
C GLU A 202 -8.85 -0.61 -15.92
N PRO A 203 -8.04 -0.13 -16.90
CA PRO A 203 -7.05 0.90 -16.69
C PRO A 203 -7.66 2.21 -16.14
N THR A 204 -7.04 2.77 -15.10
CA THR A 204 -7.44 4.06 -14.49
C THR A 204 -6.50 5.22 -14.84
N TRP A 205 -5.66 5.04 -15.86
CA TRP A 205 -4.71 6.03 -16.38
C TRP A 205 -4.97 6.31 -17.88
N ASP A 206 -4.22 7.23 -18.51
CA ASP A 206 -4.32 7.48 -19.95
C ASP A 206 -3.66 6.33 -20.74
N ASN A 207 -4.35 5.19 -20.78
CA ASN A 207 -3.85 3.96 -21.38
C ASN A 207 -4.01 3.97 -22.91
N ARG A 208 -2.91 3.72 -23.62
CA ARG A 208 -2.83 3.67 -25.10
C ARG A 208 -2.36 2.32 -25.62
N THR A 209 -1.83 1.46 -24.76
CA THR A 209 -1.31 0.13 -25.12
C THR A 209 -1.91 -0.95 -24.23
N ASP A 210 -2.36 -2.06 -24.82
CA ASP A 210 -2.89 -3.18 -24.04
C ASP A 210 -1.79 -3.99 -23.34
N GLU A 211 -0.67 -4.23 -24.02
CA GLU A 211 0.37 -5.11 -23.53
C GLU A 211 1.52 -4.34 -22.85
N TRP A 212 2.20 -5.03 -21.94
CA TRP A 212 3.47 -4.55 -21.38
C TRP A 212 4.55 -4.50 -22.48
N GLN A 213 5.15 -3.34 -22.68
CA GLN A 213 6.14 -3.08 -23.74
C GLN A 213 7.58 -2.90 -23.23
N GLY A 214 7.87 -3.24 -21.97
CA GLY A 214 9.18 -2.97 -21.36
C GLY A 214 9.44 -1.48 -21.11
N LEU A 215 10.67 -1.16 -20.71
CA LEU A 215 11.08 0.20 -20.35
C LEU A 215 11.75 0.93 -21.51
N ASN A 216 11.52 2.25 -21.58
CA ASN A 216 12.28 3.15 -22.43
C ASN A 216 13.52 3.63 -21.65
N GLY A 217 14.69 3.06 -21.93
CA GLY A 217 15.96 3.43 -21.27
C GLY A 217 16.39 2.47 -20.16
N ASP A 218 17.23 2.96 -19.25
CA ASP A 218 17.80 2.14 -18.18
C ASP A 218 16.73 1.72 -17.17
N GLY A 219 16.70 0.43 -16.85
CA GLY A 219 15.88 -0.13 -15.78
C GLY A 219 16.60 -0.18 -14.44
N PRO A 220 15.91 -0.61 -13.37
CA PRO A 220 16.58 -0.94 -12.11
C PRO A 220 17.62 -2.07 -12.31
N PRO A 221 18.59 -2.24 -11.40
CA PRO A 221 19.68 -3.23 -11.54
C PRO A 221 19.22 -4.67 -11.79
N HIS A 222 18.01 -5.02 -11.35
CA HIS A 222 17.40 -6.33 -11.57
C HIS A 222 16.13 -6.21 -12.41
N THR A 223 16.13 -6.92 -13.52
CA THR A 223 15.01 -6.99 -14.46
C THR A 223 13.99 -8.03 -14.00
N HIS A 224 12.71 -7.65 -13.93
CA HIS A 224 11.60 -8.53 -13.53
C HIS A 224 10.46 -8.51 -14.55
N GLU A 225 10.75 -8.79 -15.83
CA GLU A 225 9.75 -8.68 -16.93
C GLU A 225 8.46 -9.46 -16.66
N THR A 226 8.54 -10.69 -16.15
CA THR A 226 7.35 -11.51 -15.84
C THR A 226 6.50 -10.87 -14.74
N LEU A 227 7.13 -10.34 -13.70
CA LEU A 227 6.45 -9.64 -12.61
C LEU A 227 5.84 -8.33 -13.10
N TRP A 228 6.59 -7.52 -13.84
CA TRP A 228 6.10 -6.22 -14.34
C TRP A 228 4.93 -6.40 -15.31
N ARG A 229 4.97 -7.43 -16.15
CA ARG A 229 3.86 -7.84 -17.02
C ARG A 229 2.63 -8.27 -16.22
N ASP A 230 2.79 -9.11 -15.18
CA ASP A 230 1.69 -9.46 -14.27
C ASP A 230 1.06 -8.21 -13.66
N HIS A 231 1.89 -7.28 -13.16
CA HIS A 231 1.40 -6.07 -12.53
C HIS A 231 0.64 -5.16 -13.51
N TRP A 232 1.18 -4.98 -14.72
CA TRP A 232 0.51 -4.23 -15.80
C TRP A 232 -0.85 -4.85 -16.15
N ASN A 233 -0.88 -6.16 -16.31
CA ASN A 233 -2.09 -6.91 -16.65
C ASN A 233 -3.13 -6.83 -15.53
N TRP A 234 -2.71 -6.98 -14.27
CA TRP A 234 -3.57 -6.79 -13.12
C TRP A 234 -4.14 -5.38 -13.06
N LEU A 235 -3.31 -4.33 -13.19
CA LEU A 235 -3.76 -2.93 -13.22
C LEU A 235 -4.72 -2.62 -14.39
N SER A 236 -4.60 -3.37 -15.49
CA SER A 236 -5.48 -3.27 -16.65
C SER A 236 -6.78 -4.06 -16.50
N GLY A 237 -7.01 -4.74 -15.37
CA GLY A 237 -8.18 -5.59 -15.14
C GLY A 237 -8.14 -6.94 -15.85
N ARG A 238 -6.96 -7.40 -16.27
CA ARG A 238 -6.76 -8.65 -17.03
C ARG A 238 -5.76 -9.58 -16.34
N PRO A 239 -5.98 -9.99 -15.07
CA PRO A 239 -5.00 -10.78 -14.32
C PRO A 239 -4.63 -12.12 -14.98
N ASP A 240 -5.52 -12.69 -15.80
CA ASP A 240 -5.29 -13.96 -16.49
C ASP A 240 -4.59 -13.80 -17.87
N ALA A 241 -4.26 -12.57 -18.29
CA ALA A 241 -3.71 -12.30 -19.61
C ALA A 241 -2.29 -12.83 -19.84
N ASN A 242 -1.57 -13.23 -18.78
CA ASN A 242 -0.25 -13.86 -18.93
C ASN A 242 -0.34 -15.27 -19.56
N GLY A 243 -1.52 -15.90 -19.54
CA GLY A 243 -1.67 -17.31 -19.89
C GLY A 243 -0.93 -18.24 -18.92
N ASN A 244 -0.89 -19.53 -19.24
CA ASN A 244 -0.21 -20.56 -18.41
C ASN A 244 0.91 -21.29 -19.18
N GLY A 245 1.52 -20.59 -20.14
CA GLY A 245 2.62 -21.09 -20.97
C GLY A 245 3.97 -20.62 -20.44
N PRO A 246 5.05 -21.40 -20.62
CA PRO A 246 6.36 -21.07 -20.05
C PRO A 246 6.82 -19.70 -20.54
N THR A 247 7.02 -18.78 -19.60
CA THR A 247 7.61 -17.45 -19.87
C THR A 247 9.14 -17.49 -19.82
N SER A 248 9.73 -18.67 -19.65
CA SER A 248 11.15 -18.90 -19.39
C SER A 248 11.62 -20.18 -20.05
N ASP A 249 12.85 -20.18 -20.57
CA ASP A 249 13.53 -21.38 -21.08
C ASP A 249 14.11 -22.26 -19.96
N ARG A 250 14.01 -21.81 -18.69
CA ARG A 250 14.53 -22.54 -17.52
C ARG A 250 13.58 -23.63 -17.06
N GLU A 251 14.16 -24.75 -16.65
CA GLU A 251 13.39 -25.88 -16.11
C GLU A 251 12.76 -25.53 -14.75
N PRO A 252 11.54 -26.00 -14.44
CA PRO A 252 10.88 -25.70 -13.16
C PRO A 252 11.70 -26.08 -11.92
N THR A 253 12.55 -27.12 -12.01
CA THR A 253 13.44 -27.50 -10.90
C THR A 253 14.54 -26.47 -10.64
N GLU A 254 15.11 -25.90 -11.70
CA GLU A 254 16.13 -24.83 -11.59
C GLU A 254 15.50 -23.57 -10.97
N LEU A 255 14.31 -23.20 -11.42
CA LEU A 255 13.58 -22.06 -10.84
C LEU A 255 13.26 -22.30 -9.36
N ALA A 256 12.89 -23.52 -8.97
CA ALA A 256 12.63 -23.85 -7.56
C ALA A 256 13.88 -23.70 -6.67
N GLU A 257 15.07 -24.05 -7.18
CA GLU A 257 16.34 -23.82 -6.49
C GLU A 257 16.61 -22.33 -6.29
N LEU A 258 16.34 -21.50 -7.30
CA LEU A 258 16.48 -20.05 -7.19
C LEU A 258 15.50 -19.44 -6.18
N VAL A 259 14.24 -19.90 -6.15
CA VAL A 259 13.27 -19.48 -5.12
C VAL A 259 13.77 -19.82 -3.71
N ALA A 260 14.41 -20.98 -3.55
CA ALA A 260 15.00 -21.44 -2.30
C ALA A 260 16.32 -20.71 -1.93
N GLY A 261 16.97 -20.07 -2.89
CA GLY A 261 18.26 -19.42 -2.73
C GLY A 261 18.27 -18.18 -1.81
N ASP A 262 19.47 -17.75 -1.42
CA ASP A 262 19.66 -16.64 -0.50
C ASP A 262 19.45 -15.26 -1.14
N TYR A 263 19.74 -15.16 -2.44
CA TYR A 263 19.63 -13.90 -3.18
C TYR A 263 18.17 -13.60 -3.56
N GLU A 264 17.60 -12.59 -2.91
CA GLU A 264 16.16 -12.31 -3.01
C GLU A 264 15.67 -11.87 -4.39
N PRO A 265 16.39 -11.03 -5.17
CA PRO A 265 15.96 -10.69 -6.51
C PRO A 265 15.74 -11.93 -7.40
N ASP A 266 16.70 -12.84 -7.46
CA ASP A 266 16.56 -14.06 -8.28
C ASP A 266 15.39 -14.93 -7.80
N GLY A 267 15.26 -15.10 -6.48
CA GLY A 267 14.18 -15.90 -5.91
C GLY A 267 12.79 -15.31 -6.11
N VAL A 268 12.64 -13.99 -6.18
CA VAL A 268 11.37 -13.34 -6.52
C VAL A 268 11.04 -13.54 -8.00
N GLY A 269 11.99 -13.27 -8.91
CA GLY A 269 11.78 -13.46 -10.35
C GLY A 269 11.42 -14.91 -10.70
N ALA A 270 12.16 -15.86 -10.13
CA ALA A 270 11.92 -17.29 -10.33
C ALA A 270 10.55 -17.76 -9.82
N ALA A 271 10.01 -17.16 -8.75
CA ALA A 271 8.68 -17.51 -8.26
C ALA A 271 7.57 -17.08 -9.24
N TYR A 272 7.72 -15.91 -9.87
CA TYR A 272 6.80 -15.45 -10.91
C TYR A 272 6.94 -16.29 -12.18
N GLU A 273 8.15 -16.72 -12.56
CA GLU A 273 8.33 -17.63 -13.70
C GLU A 273 7.72 -19.01 -13.44
N LEU A 274 7.93 -19.60 -12.25
CA LEU A 274 7.32 -20.87 -11.86
C LEU A 274 5.80 -20.84 -11.98
N ALA A 275 5.18 -19.71 -11.64
CA ALA A 275 3.74 -19.56 -11.73
C ALA A 275 3.18 -19.78 -13.14
N HIS A 276 4.02 -19.59 -14.17
CA HIS A 276 3.66 -19.73 -15.58
C HIS A 276 4.26 -21.01 -16.21
N CYS A 277 4.82 -21.92 -15.40
CA CYS A 277 5.30 -23.24 -15.85
C CYS A 277 4.21 -24.34 -15.75
N GLY A 278 2.93 -23.95 -15.74
CA GLY A 278 1.80 -24.87 -15.63
C GLY A 278 1.84 -25.73 -14.36
N ARG A 279 1.34 -26.97 -14.47
CA ARG A 279 1.18 -27.88 -13.33
C ARG A 279 2.47 -28.21 -12.60
N ASP A 280 3.58 -28.35 -13.34
CA ASP A 280 4.88 -28.64 -12.73
C ASP A 280 5.38 -27.45 -11.91
N GLY A 281 5.21 -26.24 -12.43
CA GLY A 281 5.49 -25.01 -11.68
C GLY A 281 4.68 -24.89 -10.40
N ILE A 282 3.36 -25.10 -10.48
CA ILE A 282 2.46 -25.10 -9.32
C ILE A 282 2.84 -26.17 -8.30
N ARG A 283 3.26 -27.37 -8.75
CA ARG A 283 3.76 -28.43 -7.86
C ARG A 283 5.00 -27.99 -7.09
N GLN A 284 5.97 -27.36 -7.76
CA GLN A 284 7.17 -26.81 -7.11
C GLN A 284 6.79 -25.72 -6.08
N LEU A 285 5.91 -24.79 -6.46
CA LEU A 285 5.42 -23.74 -5.56
C LEU A 285 4.73 -24.31 -4.32
N ARG A 286 3.95 -25.39 -4.45
CA ARG A 286 3.35 -26.10 -3.30
C ARG A 286 4.40 -26.61 -2.32
N GLU A 287 5.46 -27.25 -2.83
CA GLU A 287 6.55 -27.79 -2.01
C GLU A 287 7.30 -26.66 -1.29
N LEU A 288 7.57 -25.56 -1.99
CA LEU A 288 8.24 -24.37 -1.46
C LEU A 288 7.38 -23.63 -0.41
N LEU A 289 6.05 -23.61 -0.59
CA LEU A 289 5.11 -23.00 0.37
C LEU A 289 5.21 -23.64 1.75
N ALA A 290 5.43 -24.96 1.81
CA ALA A 290 5.59 -25.73 3.04
C ALA A 290 6.97 -25.57 3.71
N SER A 291 7.88 -24.79 3.12
CA SER A 291 9.22 -24.56 3.67
C SER A 291 9.19 -23.93 5.07
N LYS A 292 10.15 -24.33 5.91
CA LYS A 292 10.39 -23.70 7.22
C LYS A 292 11.03 -22.31 7.09
N SER A 293 11.60 -21.99 5.92
CA SER A 293 12.14 -20.66 5.65
C SER A 293 11.00 -19.71 5.31
N THR A 294 10.85 -18.64 6.11
CA THR A 294 9.83 -17.61 5.88
C THR A 294 10.01 -16.95 4.51
N ALA A 295 11.25 -16.72 4.07
CA ALA A 295 11.53 -16.11 2.77
C ALA A 295 11.10 -17.02 1.61
N VAL A 296 11.38 -18.32 1.70
CA VAL A 296 11.02 -19.29 0.65
C VAL A 296 9.51 -19.48 0.57
N SER A 297 8.86 -19.69 1.71
CA SER A 297 7.40 -19.83 1.79
C SER A 297 6.69 -18.56 1.26
N ARG A 298 7.22 -17.38 1.56
CA ARG A 298 6.67 -16.10 1.06
C ARG A 298 6.80 -15.95 -0.45
N ARG A 299 7.96 -16.26 -1.02
CA ARG A 299 8.19 -16.22 -2.48
C ARG A 299 7.27 -17.22 -3.18
N ALA A 300 7.07 -18.42 -2.62
CA ALA A 300 6.09 -19.37 -3.13
C ALA A 300 4.66 -18.79 -3.13
N GLY A 301 4.26 -18.09 -2.06
CA GLY A 301 3.00 -17.35 -2.00
C GLY A 301 2.86 -16.28 -3.09
N TYR A 302 3.94 -15.55 -3.41
CA TYR A 302 3.94 -14.62 -4.54
C TYR A 302 3.72 -15.33 -5.87
N GLY A 303 4.40 -16.45 -6.14
CA GLY A 303 4.17 -17.24 -7.35
C GLY A 303 2.72 -17.75 -7.45
N LEU A 304 2.19 -18.32 -6.36
CA LEU A 304 0.81 -18.82 -6.32
C LEU A 304 -0.23 -17.71 -6.54
N SER A 305 0.07 -16.46 -6.19
CA SER A 305 -0.83 -15.31 -6.38
C SER A 305 -1.05 -14.93 -7.85
N THR A 306 -0.15 -15.35 -8.74
CA THR A 306 -0.17 -15.05 -10.19
C THR A 306 -0.31 -16.30 -11.06
N ALA A 307 -0.31 -17.51 -10.48
CA ALA A 307 -0.44 -18.77 -11.20
C ALA A 307 -1.86 -19.08 -11.72
N GLY A 308 -2.76 -18.09 -11.64
CA GLY A 308 -4.16 -18.19 -12.08
C GLY A 308 -5.00 -19.24 -11.33
N PRO A 309 -6.19 -19.57 -11.85
CA PRO A 309 -7.14 -20.47 -11.19
C PRO A 309 -6.63 -21.90 -10.96
N GLU A 310 -5.65 -22.37 -11.73
CA GLU A 310 -5.07 -23.71 -11.56
C GLU A 310 -4.37 -23.89 -10.21
N ALA A 311 -3.93 -22.80 -9.59
CA ALA A 311 -3.29 -22.83 -8.27
C ALA A 311 -4.28 -22.91 -7.10
N LEU A 312 -5.60 -22.79 -7.34
CA LEU A 312 -6.60 -22.71 -6.25
C LEU A 312 -6.62 -23.96 -5.36
N ALA A 313 -6.46 -25.15 -5.93
CA ALA A 313 -6.38 -26.38 -5.14
C ALA A 313 -5.15 -26.37 -4.21
N THR A 314 -3.99 -25.96 -4.72
CA THR A 314 -2.75 -25.80 -3.94
C THR A 314 -2.90 -24.73 -2.85
N ILE A 315 -3.54 -23.60 -3.17
CA ILE A 315 -3.80 -22.52 -2.22
C ILE A 315 -4.73 -23.02 -1.11
N HIS A 316 -5.80 -23.75 -1.46
CA HIS A 316 -6.73 -24.35 -0.51
C HIS A 316 -6.04 -25.33 0.45
N GLU A 317 -5.21 -26.22 -0.07
CA GLU A 317 -4.36 -27.12 0.72
C GLU A 317 -3.46 -26.32 1.68
N GLY A 318 -2.84 -25.23 1.17
CA GLY A 318 -1.98 -24.34 1.95
C GLY A 318 -2.70 -23.64 3.10
N ILE A 319 -3.96 -23.22 2.92
CA ILE A 319 -4.79 -22.59 3.97
C ILE A 319 -5.03 -23.57 5.13
N GLY A 320 -5.16 -24.87 4.84
CA GLY A 320 -5.34 -25.93 5.85
C GLY A 320 -4.06 -26.50 6.45
N HIS A 321 -2.89 -25.97 6.08
CA HIS A 321 -1.60 -26.57 6.41
C HIS A 321 -1.22 -26.43 7.90
N GLU A 322 -0.48 -27.41 8.46
CA GLU A 322 -0.06 -27.40 9.87
C GLU A 322 0.85 -26.19 10.22
N SER A 323 1.73 -25.81 9.28
CA SER A 323 2.61 -24.65 9.39
C SER A 323 1.82 -23.33 9.23
N ALA A 324 1.86 -22.48 10.25
CA ALA A 324 1.29 -21.14 10.21
C ALA A 324 1.88 -20.26 9.09
N LEU A 325 3.15 -20.50 8.71
CA LEU A 325 3.77 -19.79 7.57
C LEU A 325 3.10 -20.14 6.25
N ALA A 326 2.85 -21.44 6.02
CA ALA A 326 2.17 -21.90 4.81
C ALA A 326 0.74 -21.35 4.74
N ARG A 327 -0.01 -21.41 5.86
CA ARG A 327 -1.36 -20.82 5.94
C ARG A 327 -1.35 -19.34 5.60
N ARG A 328 -0.45 -18.58 6.23
CA ARG A 328 -0.30 -17.14 6.00
C ARG A 328 -0.05 -16.81 4.52
N HIS A 329 0.92 -17.46 3.88
CA HIS A 329 1.27 -17.16 2.49
C HIS A 329 0.24 -17.70 1.48
N ALA A 330 -0.47 -18.79 1.83
CA ALA A 330 -1.62 -19.26 1.05
C ALA A 330 -2.79 -18.28 1.12
N LEU A 331 -3.13 -17.75 2.30
CA LEU A 331 -4.16 -16.72 2.47
C LEU A 331 -3.82 -15.46 1.69
N PHE A 332 -2.55 -15.04 1.69
CA PHE A 332 -2.09 -13.93 0.85
C PHE A 332 -2.36 -14.22 -0.63
N ALA A 333 -1.94 -15.39 -1.13
CA ALA A 333 -2.18 -15.78 -2.52
C ALA A 333 -3.68 -15.81 -2.86
N ALA A 334 -4.52 -16.33 -1.95
CA ALA A 334 -5.97 -16.38 -2.13
C ALA A 334 -6.59 -14.97 -2.27
N GLY A 335 -6.20 -14.04 -1.39
CA GLY A 335 -6.65 -12.65 -1.47
C GLY A 335 -6.25 -11.99 -2.80
N GLU A 336 -5.03 -12.25 -3.28
CA GLU A 336 -4.54 -11.71 -4.55
C GLU A 336 -5.23 -12.31 -5.79
N GLN A 337 -5.68 -13.57 -5.72
CA GLN A 337 -6.47 -14.23 -6.78
C GLN A 337 -7.88 -13.62 -6.93
N GLY A 338 -8.43 -12.99 -5.89
CA GLY A 338 -9.71 -12.27 -5.99
C GLY A 338 -10.88 -13.20 -6.30
N ALA A 339 -11.69 -12.85 -7.31
CA ALA A 339 -12.89 -13.60 -7.68
C ALA A 339 -12.63 -15.10 -7.96
N ALA A 340 -11.44 -15.46 -8.45
CA ALA A 340 -11.07 -16.86 -8.65
C ALA A 340 -11.08 -17.67 -7.34
N ALA A 341 -10.82 -17.05 -6.19
CA ALA A 341 -10.82 -17.71 -4.89
C ALA A 341 -12.20 -17.78 -4.20
N ALA A 342 -13.29 -17.45 -4.90
CA ALA A 342 -14.63 -17.42 -4.31
C ALA A 342 -15.02 -18.75 -3.63
N ASP A 343 -14.73 -19.89 -4.28
CA ASP A 343 -15.09 -21.23 -3.77
C ASP A 343 -14.39 -21.61 -2.47
N ILE A 344 -13.26 -20.97 -2.16
CA ILE A 344 -12.47 -21.24 -0.94
C ILE A 344 -12.66 -20.17 0.13
N THR A 345 -13.55 -19.19 -0.08
CA THR A 345 -13.87 -18.14 0.89
C THR A 345 -14.25 -18.69 2.27
N PRO A 346 -15.07 -19.76 2.40
CA PRO A 346 -15.37 -20.33 3.72
C PRO A 346 -14.13 -20.81 4.49
N ASN A 347 -13.11 -21.32 3.78
CA ASN A 347 -11.85 -21.75 4.40
C ASN A 347 -11.00 -20.55 4.86
N ILE A 348 -11.00 -19.46 4.08
CA ILE A 348 -10.35 -18.20 4.46
C ILE A 348 -11.05 -17.60 5.68
N ALA A 349 -12.40 -17.62 5.71
CA ALA A 349 -13.21 -17.14 6.81
C ALA A 349 -12.93 -17.90 8.12
N ALA A 350 -12.71 -19.21 8.06
CA ALA A 350 -12.33 -19.99 9.23
C ALA A 350 -10.98 -19.54 9.85
N CYS A 351 -10.04 -19.10 9.03
CA CYS A 351 -8.73 -18.61 9.49
C CYS A 351 -8.79 -17.26 10.23
N VAL A 352 -9.93 -16.56 10.24
CA VAL A 352 -10.13 -15.37 11.09
C VAL A 352 -10.08 -15.74 12.58
N GLN A 353 -10.26 -17.01 12.94
CA GLN A 353 -10.16 -17.52 14.31
C GLN A 353 -8.88 -18.36 14.54
N ASP A 354 -7.87 -18.23 13.68
CA ASP A 354 -6.62 -18.99 13.81
C ASP A 354 -5.85 -18.64 15.11
N GLY A 355 -5.19 -19.63 15.70
CA GLY A 355 -4.37 -19.43 16.90
C GLY A 355 -3.14 -18.53 16.67
N ASP A 356 -2.67 -18.42 15.42
CA ASP A 356 -1.58 -17.53 15.05
C ASP A 356 -2.11 -16.17 14.58
N ARG A 357 -1.70 -15.09 15.25
CA ARG A 357 -2.12 -13.72 14.93
C ARG A 357 -1.77 -13.29 13.50
N TRP A 358 -0.66 -13.77 12.93
CA TRP A 358 -0.28 -13.41 11.56
C TRP A 358 -1.19 -14.07 10.54
N VAL A 359 -1.68 -15.28 10.83
CA VAL A 359 -2.69 -15.95 10.01
C VAL A 359 -4.01 -15.19 10.09
N ARG A 360 -4.48 -14.80 11.29
CA ARG A 360 -5.71 -13.99 11.43
C ARG A 360 -5.63 -12.66 10.67
N ARG A 361 -4.52 -11.93 10.82
CA ARG A 361 -4.27 -10.67 10.11
C ARG A 361 -4.38 -10.84 8.60
N THR A 362 -3.74 -11.87 8.04
CA THR A 362 -3.78 -12.13 6.59
C THR A 362 -5.14 -12.66 6.11
N ALA A 363 -5.85 -13.46 6.92
CA ALA A 363 -7.20 -13.93 6.60
C ALA A 363 -8.19 -12.75 6.46
N VAL A 364 -8.17 -11.82 7.42
CA VAL A 364 -9.04 -10.64 7.42
C VAL A 364 -8.77 -9.72 6.23
N GLU A 365 -7.50 -9.54 5.87
CA GLU A 365 -7.12 -8.79 4.67
C GLU A 365 -7.55 -9.50 3.39
N ALA A 366 -7.32 -10.82 3.30
CA ALA A 366 -7.67 -11.62 2.14
C ALA A 366 -9.18 -11.57 1.89
N LEU A 367 -10.01 -11.74 2.93
CA LEU A 367 -11.46 -11.58 2.82
C LEU A 367 -11.82 -10.24 2.18
N GLY A 368 -11.30 -9.12 2.70
CA GLY A 368 -11.54 -7.80 2.12
C GLY A 368 -10.98 -7.57 0.71
N MET A 369 -10.31 -8.55 0.09
CA MET A 369 -9.86 -8.53 -1.30
C MET A 369 -10.72 -9.41 -2.22
N LEU A 370 -11.64 -10.18 -1.64
CA LEU A 370 -12.61 -11.04 -2.33
C LEU A 370 -13.95 -10.34 -2.47
N GLU A 371 -14.75 -10.81 -3.42
CA GLU A 371 -16.07 -10.25 -3.74
C GLU A 371 -17.21 -10.91 -2.94
N ASP A 372 -16.97 -12.03 -2.27
CA ASP A 372 -18.00 -12.76 -1.50
C ASP A 372 -18.30 -12.08 -0.15
N VAL A 373 -19.09 -11.02 -0.22
CA VAL A 373 -19.61 -10.26 0.93
C VAL A 373 -20.31 -11.19 1.93
N SER A 374 -21.09 -12.15 1.42
CA SER A 374 -21.98 -12.99 2.23
C SER A 374 -21.22 -13.89 3.20
N ALA A 375 -20.06 -14.40 2.77
CA ALA A 375 -19.16 -15.16 3.63
C ALA A 375 -18.24 -14.27 4.48
N ALA A 376 -17.85 -13.09 3.96
CA ALA A 376 -16.86 -12.24 4.61
C ALA A 376 -17.42 -11.38 5.74
N VAL A 377 -18.52 -10.65 5.53
CA VAL A 377 -19.07 -9.69 6.52
C VAL A 377 -19.37 -10.34 7.88
N PRO A 378 -20.02 -11.52 7.95
CA PRO A 378 -20.33 -12.15 9.24
C PRO A 378 -19.12 -12.50 10.11
N VAL A 379 -17.95 -12.76 9.50
CA VAL A 379 -16.70 -13.06 10.24
C VAL A 379 -15.82 -11.83 10.46
N LEU A 380 -15.93 -10.81 9.61
CA LEU A 380 -15.21 -9.55 9.78
C LEU A 380 -15.79 -8.70 10.92
N ILE A 381 -17.10 -8.73 11.15
CA ILE A 381 -17.74 -8.03 12.26
C ILE A 381 -17.14 -8.44 13.63
N PRO A 382 -17.08 -9.73 14.02
CA PRO A 382 -16.44 -10.11 15.28
C PRO A 382 -14.94 -9.84 15.30
N ALA A 383 -14.25 -9.83 14.14
CA ALA A 383 -12.83 -9.48 14.06
C ALA A 383 -12.52 -8.02 14.44
N LEU A 384 -13.53 -7.13 14.43
CA LEU A 384 -13.41 -5.77 14.98
C LEU A 384 -13.11 -5.76 16.49
N GLN A 385 -13.24 -6.89 17.18
CA GLN A 385 -13.01 -7.05 18.62
C GLN A 385 -11.86 -8.03 18.94
N ASP A 386 -11.04 -8.38 17.95
CA ASP A 386 -9.87 -9.24 18.14
C ASP A 386 -8.87 -8.64 19.15
N ASP A 387 -8.13 -9.48 19.86
CA ASP A 387 -7.11 -9.04 20.83
C ASP A 387 -5.95 -8.29 20.14
N ASP A 388 -5.71 -8.61 18.88
CA ASP A 388 -4.71 -7.99 18.03
C ASP A 388 -5.26 -6.73 17.33
N ASP A 389 -4.63 -5.59 17.60
CA ASP A 389 -5.02 -4.30 17.03
C ASP A 389 -4.94 -4.26 15.49
N GLN A 390 -4.05 -5.06 14.87
CA GLN A 390 -3.99 -5.17 13.41
C GLN A 390 -5.16 -5.93 12.82
N VAL A 391 -5.64 -6.97 13.50
CA VAL A 391 -6.84 -7.66 13.06
C VAL A 391 -8.02 -6.69 13.09
N ARG A 392 -8.16 -5.90 14.16
CA ARG A 392 -9.27 -4.95 14.31
C ARG A 392 -9.29 -3.87 13.22
N TYR A 393 -8.17 -3.18 12.95
CA TYR A 393 -8.19 -2.16 11.90
C TYR A 393 -8.23 -2.77 10.50
N SER A 394 -7.62 -3.93 10.25
CA SER A 394 -7.74 -4.61 8.96
C SER A 394 -9.19 -5.04 8.71
N ALA A 395 -9.91 -5.46 9.75
CA ALA A 395 -11.34 -5.76 9.66
C ALA A 395 -12.14 -4.51 9.29
N ALA A 396 -11.87 -3.37 9.92
CA ALA A 396 -12.51 -2.11 9.55
C ALA A 396 -12.22 -1.72 8.09
N LEU A 397 -10.96 -1.81 7.64
CA LEU A 397 -10.60 -1.53 6.25
C LEU A 397 -11.29 -2.49 5.27
N SER A 398 -11.30 -3.79 5.56
CA SER A 398 -11.96 -4.83 4.74
C SER A 398 -13.47 -4.60 4.63
N LEU A 399 -14.15 -4.29 5.75
CA LEU A 399 -15.57 -3.92 5.75
C LEU A 399 -15.84 -2.66 4.90
N GLY A 400 -14.96 -1.66 4.99
CA GLY A 400 -15.06 -0.45 4.18
C GLY A 400 -14.95 -0.71 2.67
N ARG A 401 -14.26 -1.76 2.23
CA ARG A 401 -14.15 -2.13 0.80
C ARG A 401 -15.46 -2.68 0.23
N TYR A 402 -16.31 -3.28 1.06
CA TYR A 402 -17.64 -3.75 0.66
C TYR A 402 -18.69 -2.65 0.57
N ARG A 403 -18.36 -1.42 0.98
CA ARG A 403 -19.25 -0.26 0.84
C ARG A 403 -20.64 -0.55 1.44
N ALA A 404 -21.70 -0.20 0.74
CA ALA A 404 -23.07 -0.38 1.21
C ALA A 404 -23.43 -1.84 1.53
N ASP A 405 -22.74 -2.82 0.94
CA ASP A 405 -23.00 -4.23 1.17
C ASP A 405 -22.53 -4.70 2.58
N ALA A 406 -21.72 -3.89 3.27
CA ALA A 406 -21.37 -4.08 4.68
C ALA A 406 -22.23 -3.24 5.65
N ALA A 407 -23.45 -2.86 5.27
CA ALA A 407 -24.35 -2.08 6.13
C ALA A 407 -24.60 -2.72 7.51
N GLU A 408 -24.57 -4.05 7.61
CA GLU A 408 -24.68 -4.78 8.88
C GLU A 408 -23.56 -4.43 9.88
N ALA A 409 -22.42 -3.93 9.40
CA ALA A 409 -21.29 -3.55 10.23
C ALA A 409 -21.38 -2.11 10.78
N ILE A 410 -22.42 -1.33 10.47
CA ILE A 410 -22.53 0.07 10.91
C ILE A 410 -22.46 0.19 12.44
N ASP A 411 -23.30 -0.52 13.18
CA ASP A 411 -23.28 -0.46 14.66
C ASP A 411 -21.98 -1.02 15.28
N PRO A 412 -21.46 -2.19 14.83
CA PRO A 412 -20.14 -2.65 15.23
C PRO A 412 -19.03 -1.62 15.01
N LEU A 413 -18.98 -0.98 13.83
CA LEU A 413 -17.97 0.04 13.51
C LEU A 413 -18.15 1.30 14.37
N MET A 414 -19.37 1.69 14.70
CA MET A 414 -19.64 2.78 15.64
C MET A 414 -19.10 2.48 17.04
N ALA A 415 -19.16 1.23 17.50
CA ALA A 415 -18.53 0.82 18.76
C ALA A 415 -16.99 0.93 18.67
N THR A 416 -16.41 0.55 17.53
CA THR A 416 -14.96 0.63 17.24
C THR A 416 -14.41 2.07 17.26
N LEU A 417 -15.26 3.10 17.15
CA LEU A 417 -14.86 4.49 17.35
C LEU A 417 -14.34 4.78 18.78
N ARG A 418 -14.57 3.88 19.74
CA ARG A 418 -14.07 3.97 21.11
C ARG A 418 -12.84 3.09 21.39
N ASP A 419 -12.26 2.45 20.36
CA ASP A 419 -11.07 1.61 20.49
C ASP A 419 -9.90 2.38 21.12
N GLU A 420 -9.06 1.71 21.91
CA GLU A 420 -7.87 2.31 22.52
C GLU A 420 -6.84 2.74 21.47
N ASN A 421 -6.71 1.97 20.38
CA ASN A 421 -5.78 2.23 19.31
C ASN A 421 -6.36 3.28 18.35
N ARG A 422 -5.65 4.41 18.24
CA ARG A 422 -6.04 5.55 17.38
C ARG A 422 -6.22 5.20 15.91
N TYR A 423 -5.50 4.20 15.39
CA TYR A 423 -5.60 3.79 14.00
C TYR A 423 -6.83 2.93 13.77
N VAL A 424 -7.19 2.05 14.71
CA VAL A 424 -8.46 1.31 14.70
C VAL A 424 -9.63 2.29 14.64
N ARG A 425 -9.64 3.33 15.49
CA ARG A 425 -10.64 4.40 15.42
C ARG A 425 -10.66 5.11 14.06
N GLY A 426 -9.48 5.46 13.54
CA GLY A 426 -9.36 6.15 12.25
C GLY A 426 -9.92 5.33 11.08
N PHE A 427 -9.59 4.03 11.02
CA PHE A 427 -10.12 3.14 9.99
C PHE A 427 -11.61 2.85 10.17
N ALA A 428 -12.14 2.83 11.40
CA ALA A 428 -13.58 2.71 11.62
C ALA A 428 -14.37 3.91 11.07
N VAL A 429 -13.87 5.14 11.26
CA VAL A 429 -14.48 6.34 10.64
C VAL A 429 -14.44 6.24 9.12
N GLU A 430 -13.28 5.86 8.55
CA GLU A 430 -13.16 5.71 7.10
C GLU A 430 -14.05 4.59 6.55
N ALA A 431 -14.20 3.46 7.26
CA ALA A 431 -15.07 2.38 6.87
C ALA A 431 -16.54 2.82 6.84
N LEU A 432 -17.03 3.50 7.89
CA LEU A 432 -18.38 4.06 7.93
C LEU A 432 -18.64 5.04 6.78
N LYS A 433 -17.67 5.89 6.47
CA LYS A 433 -17.73 6.81 5.32
C LYS A 433 -17.79 6.07 3.98
N GLN A 434 -17.04 4.97 3.83
CA GLN A 434 -17.04 4.16 2.61
C GLN A 434 -18.31 3.31 2.46
N ILE A 435 -18.88 2.83 3.57
CA ILE A 435 -20.22 2.22 3.59
C ILE A 435 -21.23 3.21 3.02
N GLY A 436 -21.14 4.49 3.41
CA GLY A 436 -21.74 5.60 2.68
C GLY A 436 -23.26 5.60 2.65
N THR A 437 -23.94 4.71 3.38
CA THR A 437 -25.39 4.76 3.55
C THR A 437 -25.76 6.01 4.34
N GLN A 438 -27.00 6.49 4.16
CA GLN A 438 -27.49 7.65 4.89
C GLN A 438 -27.37 7.45 6.41
N GLU A 439 -27.64 6.24 6.90
CA GLU A 439 -27.48 5.89 8.31
C GLU A 439 -26.02 5.99 8.77
N ALA A 440 -25.08 5.40 8.03
CA ALA A 440 -23.66 5.44 8.38
C ALA A 440 -23.14 6.89 8.45
N LEU A 441 -23.48 7.71 7.45
CA LEU A 441 -23.09 9.11 7.40
C LEU A 441 -23.73 9.94 8.52
N ALA A 442 -25.02 9.71 8.83
CA ALA A 442 -25.69 10.38 9.93
C ALA A 442 -25.01 10.06 11.27
N LYS A 443 -24.74 8.77 11.56
CA LYS A 443 -24.08 8.36 12.80
C LYS A 443 -22.66 8.90 12.95
N VAL A 444 -21.88 8.96 11.86
CA VAL A 444 -20.55 9.60 11.86
C VAL A 444 -20.67 11.09 12.15
N CYS A 445 -21.62 11.79 11.52
CA CYS A 445 -21.86 13.21 11.77
C CYS A 445 -22.23 13.45 13.25
N ASP A 446 -23.15 12.67 13.80
CA ASP A 446 -23.57 12.78 15.21
C ASP A 446 -22.38 12.56 16.15
N TYR A 447 -21.59 11.50 15.90
CA TYR A 447 -20.36 11.24 16.66
C TYR A 447 -19.38 12.41 16.60
N LEU A 448 -19.14 13.00 15.42
CA LEU A 448 -18.23 14.14 15.28
C LEU A 448 -18.75 15.40 15.97
N LEU A 449 -20.07 15.62 16.00
CA LEU A 449 -20.67 16.74 16.72
C LEU A 449 -20.54 16.61 18.24
N GLU A 450 -20.58 15.38 18.77
CA GLU A 450 -20.35 15.09 20.19
C GLU A 450 -18.86 15.21 20.58
N ASN A 451 -17.94 14.93 19.65
CA ASN A 451 -16.50 14.95 19.88
C ASN A 451 -15.89 16.31 19.49
N ARG A 452 -15.86 17.24 20.45
CA ARG A 452 -15.27 18.61 20.43
C ARG A 452 -14.88 19.16 19.03
N TRP A 453 -15.75 20.03 18.52
CA TRP A 453 -15.51 20.87 17.33
C TRP A 453 -14.70 22.16 17.63
N CYS A 454 -14.65 22.61 18.89
CA CYS A 454 -13.94 23.83 19.29
C CYS A 454 -12.82 23.53 20.30
N TYR A 455 -11.72 22.95 19.81
CA TYR A 455 -10.55 22.67 20.65
C TYR A 455 -9.80 23.95 21.08
N SER A 456 -10.02 25.06 20.37
CA SER A 456 -9.47 26.38 20.68
C SER A 456 -10.20 27.09 21.80
N THR A 457 -11.39 26.61 22.24
CA THR A 457 -12.03 27.12 23.46
C THR A 457 -11.27 26.63 24.69
N THR A 458 -10.30 27.43 25.10
CA THR A 458 -9.57 27.30 26.35
C THR A 458 -9.90 28.50 27.25
N PRO A 459 -9.55 28.46 28.56
CA PRO A 459 -9.62 29.66 29.40
C PRO A 459 -8.88 30.87 28.81
N ASP A 460 -7.85 30.62 28.00
CA ASP A 460 -7.03 31.66 27.34
C ASP A 460 -7.60 32.12 25.99
N SER A 461 -8.62 31.43 25.46
CA SER A 461 -9.22 31.68 24.15
C SER A 461 -10.71 31.32 24.19
N LEU A 462 -11.49 32.12 24.91
CA LEU A 462 -12.90 31.86 25.19
C LEU A 462 -13.84 32.15 24.02
N PHE A 463 -13.41 32.89 23.00
CA PHE A 463 -14.24 33.36 21.88
C PHE A 463 -13.50 33.32 20.56
#